data_AF-A0AAE9SKK9-F1
#
_entry.id   AF-A0AAE9SKK9-F1
#
_cell.length_a   1.000
_cell.length_b   1.000
_cell.length_c   1.000
_cell.angle_alpha   90.00
_cell.angle_beta   90.00
_cell.angle_gamma   90.00
#
_symmetry.space_group_name_H-M   'P 1'
#
loop_
_entity.id
_entity.type
_entity.pdbx_description
1 polymer ?
#
loop_
_entity_poly.entity_id
_entity_poly.type
_entity_poly.pdbx_seq_one_letter_code
_entity_poly.pdbx_strand_id
1 'polypeptide(L)' 'MNEAQTIYYDLLPDYTVSVLVKGCEEWDLLKSMSHLESWASSEFISYELVSITNTTYQERVDLGVFDDYCN' A
#
# COMPACT_ATOMS: atom_id res chain seq x y z
N MET A 1 14.27 -5.98 -15.82
CA MET A 1 13.07 -5.12 -15.89
C MET A 1 12.83 -4.70 -14.46
N ASN A 2 13.04 -3.43 -14.09
CA ASN A 2 12.68 -3.00 -12.73
C ASN A 2 11.18 -2.79 -12.73
N GLU A 3 10.46 -3.80 -12.26
CA GLU A 3 9.03 -3.70 -12.02
C GLU A 3 8.82 -2.70 -10.88
N ALA A 4 7.95 -1.71 -11.08
CA ALA A 4 7.67 -0.74 -10.04
C ALA A 4 6.99 -1.44 -8.85
N GLN A 5 7.42 -1.12 -7.64
CA GLN A 5 6.84 -1.72 -6.44
C GLN A 5 5.42 -1.20 -6.22
N THR A 6 4.43 -2.09 -6.20
CA THR A 6 3.06 -1.71 -5.84
C THR A 6 2.95 -1.55 -4.32
N ILE A 7 2.42 -0.42 -3.89
CA ILE A 7 2.17 -0.08 -2.49
C ILE A 7 0.71 0.31 -2.37
N TYR A 8 -0.06 -0.50 -1.66
CA TYR A 8 -1.44 -0.20 -1.33
C TYR A 8 -1.49 0.72 -0.12
N TYR A 9 -2.37 1.72 -0.13
CA TYR A 9 -2.53 2.62 1.01
C TYR A 9 -3.99 2.93 1.32
N ASP A 10 -4.30 3.06 2.61
CA ASP A 10 -5.62 3.32 3.16
C ASP A 10 -5.56 4.54 4.07
N LEU A 11 -6.23 5.62 3.68
CA LEU A 11 -6.31 6.84 4.49
C LEU A 11 -7.42 6.68 5.53
N LEU A 12 -7.02 6.63 6.80
CA LEU A 12 -7.92 6.47 7.93
C LEU A 12 -8.57 7.80 8.32
N PRO A 13 -9.74 7.77 9.00
CA PRO A 13 -10.46 8.98 9.42
C PRO A 13 -9.68 9.84 10.43
N ASP A 14 -8.66 9.30 11.10
CA ASP A 14 -7.76 10.04 11.98
C ASP A 14 -6.56 10.67 11.25
N TYR A 15 -6.57 10.66 9.92
CA TYR A 15 -5.51 11.18 9.02
C TYR A 15 -4.22 10.35 8.96
N THR A 16 -4.14 9.24 9.68
CA THR A 16 -3.08 8.26 9.46
C THR A 16 -3.29 7.49 8.16
N VAL A 17 -2.21 6.91 7.66
CA VAL A 17 -2.19 6.16 6.40
C VAL A 17 -1.67 4.77 6.70
N SER A 18 -2.51 3.76 6.53
CA SER A 18 -2.09 2.36 6.57
C SER A 18 -1.54 1.99 5.21
N VAL A 19 -0.40 1.30 5.15
CA VAL A 19 0.28 0.96 3.90
C VAL A 19 0.63 -0.52 3.88
N LEU A 20 0.53 -1.13 2.71
CA LEU A 20 0.91 -2.52 2.45
C LEU A 20 1.74 -2.58 1.19
N VAL A 21 2.97 -3.07 1.30
CA VAL A 21 3.80 -3.37 0.14
C VAL A 21 3.34 -4.69 -0.45
N LYS A 22 3.13 -4.74 -1.77
CA LYS A 22 2.81 -5.98 -2.47
C LYS A 22 3.92 -7.02 -2.24
N GLY A 23 3.54 -8.20 -1.73
CA GLY A 23 4.46 -9.25 -1.30
C GLY A 23 4.86 -9.21 0.18
N CYS A 24 4.37 -8.24 0.95
CA CYS A 24 4.47 -8.20 2.39
C CYS A 24 3.13 -8.54 3.04
N GLU A 25 3.18 -9.21 4.19
CA GLU A 25 1.99 -9.52 5.00
C GLU A 25 1.75 -8.47 6.10
N GLU A 26 2.76 -7.63 6.34
CA GLU A 26 2.75 -6.62 7.40
C GLU A 26 2.29 -5.27 6.85
N TRP A 27 1.29 -4.71 7.54
CA TRP A 27 0.83 -3.35 7.30
C TRP A 27 1.63 -2.39 8.15
N ASP A 28 2.15 -1.35 7.53
CA ASP A 28 2.80 -0.24 8.21
C ASP A 28 1.81 0.91 8.41
N LEU A 29 1.96 1.65 9.50
CA LEU A 29 1.12 2.81 9.80
C LEU A 29 1.93 4.10 9.78
N LEU A 30 1.57 5.00 8.88
CA LEU A 30 2.22 6.28 8.70
C LEU A 30 1.34 7.42 9.23
N LYS A 31 2.01 8.49 9.66
CA LYS A 31 1.34 9.65 10.27
C LYS A 31 0.50 10.46 9.27
N SER A 32 0.87 10.45 7.99
CA SER A 32 0.22 11.24 6.94
C SER A 32 0.67 10.78 5.55
N MET A 33 -0.04 11.23 4.52
CA MET A 33 0.29 10.94 3.12
C MET A 33 1.69 11.43 2.70
N SER A 34 2.12 12.58 3.20
CA SER A 34 3.47 13.10 2.92
C SER A 34 4.58 12.20 3.47
N HIS A 35 4.31 11.46 4.57
CA HIS A 35 5.24 10.47 5.10
C HIS A 35 5.30 9.23 4.22
N LEU A 36 4.17 8.81 3.63
CA LEU A 36 4.12 7.73 2.66
C LEU A 36 4.97 8.03 1.44
N GLU A 37 4.78 9.20 0.83
CA GLU A 37 5.58 9.57 -0.35
C GLU A 37 7.07 9.68 -0.03
N SER A 38 7.41 10.28 1.11
CA SER A 38 8.81 10.39 1.55
C SER A 38 9.45 9.02 1.80
N TRP A 39 8.73 8.11 2.45
CA TRP A 39 9.19 6.75 2.72
C TRP A 39 9.32 5.94 1.43
N ALA A 40 8.28 5.95 0.58
CA ALA A 40 8.28 5.20 -0.68
C ALA A 40 9.40 5.67 -1.62
N SER A 41 9.65 6.98 -1.70
CA SER A 41 10.76 7.54 -2.49
C SER A 41 12.14 7.25 -1.89
N SER A 42 12.23 6.88 -0.61
CA SER A 42 13.48 6.50 0.05
C SER A 42 13.77 5.01 -0.14
N GLU A 43 12.75 4.16 0.01
CA GLU A 43 12.90 2.70 -0.06
C GLU A 43 12.93 2.18 -1.50
N PHE A 44 12.16 2.79 -2.40
CA PHE A 44 11.94 2.28 -3.74
C PHE A 44 12.40 3.26 -4.81
N ILE A 45 13.12 2.73 -5.80
CA ILE A 45 13.55 3.50 -6.98
C ILE A 45 12.37 3.78 -7.92
N SER A 46 11.38 2.89 -7.94
CA SER A 46 10.16 3.02 -8.74
C SER A 46 9.03 2.32 -8.00
N TYR A 47 7.93 3.02 -7.76
CA TYR A 47 6.78 2.51 -7.02
C TYR A 47 5.47 3.05 -7.59
N GLU A 48 4.40 2.33 -7.34
CA GLU A 48 3.03 2.71 -7.67
C GLU A 48 2.19 2.72 -6.41
N LEU A 49 1.57 3.87 -6.13
CA LEU A 49 0.68 4.04 -4.97
C LEU A 49 -0.75 3.72 -5.40
N VAL A 50 -1.35 2.70 -4.80
CA VAL A 50 -2.73 2.29 -5.06
C VAL A 50 -3.61 2.66 -3.87
N SER A 51 -4.53 3.60 -4.09
CA SER A 51 -5.51 3.98 -3.07
C SER A 51 -6.53 2.87 -2.87
N ILE A 52 -6.60 2.34 -1.66
CA ILE A 52 -7.67 1.44 -1.20
C ILE A 52 -8.55 2.12 -0.13
N THR A 53 -8.48 3.45 -0.05
CA THR A 53 -9.31 4.26 0.83
C THR A 53 -10.78 4.09 0.49
N ASN A 54 -11.60 3.79 1.51
CA ASN A 54 -13.04 3.50 1.36
C ASN A 54 -13.38 2.32 0.42
N THR A 55 -12.41 1.45 0.09
CA THR A 55 -12.70 0.21 -0.64
C THR A 55 -13.21 -0.86 0.31
N THR A 56 -14.13 -1.68 -0.17
CA THR A 56 -14.61 -2.87 0.52
C THR A 56 -13.57 -4.00 0.48
N TYR A 57 -13.73 -4.98 1.37
CA TYR A 57 -12.87 -6.16 1.38
C TYR A 57 -12.80 -6.86 0.02
N GLN A 58 -13.95 -7.00 -0.65
CA GLN A 58 -14.02 -7.65 -1.97
C GLN A 58 -13.23 -6.88 -3.04
N GLU A 59 -13.30 -5.54 -3.05
CA GLU A 59 -12.51 -4.72 -3.96
C GLU A 59 -11.00 -4.86 -3.72
N ARG A 60 -10.58 -4.97 -2.45
CA ARG A 60 -9.18 -5.23 -2.11
C ARG A 60 -8.71 -6.61 -2.58
N VAL A 61 -9.58 -7.62 -2.51
CA VAL A 61 -9.30 -8.96 -3.08
C VAL A 61 -9.18 -8.88 -4.61
N ASP A 62 -10.08 -8.20 -5.30
CA ASP A 62 -10.02 -8.00 -6.76
C ASP A 62 -8.76 -7.23 -7.20
N LEU A 63 -8.28 -6.30 -6.38
CA LEU A 63 -7.02 -5.57 -6.60
C LEU A 63 -5.76 -6.41 -6.30
N GLY A 64 -5.94 -7.62 -5.79
CA GLY A 64 -4.86 -8.51 -5.41
C GLY A 64 -4.07 -8.06 -4.19
N VAL A 65 -4.66 -7.21 -3.33
CA VAL A 65 -4.05 -6.74 -2.06
C VAL A 65 -3.64 -7.94 -1.18
N PHE A 66 -4.39 -9.03 -1.27
CA PHE A 66 -4.19 -10.26 -0.50
C PHE A 66 -3.78 -11.46 -1.38
N ASP A 67 -3.44 -11.24 -2.65
CA ASP A 67 -3.18 -12.33 -3.61
C ASP A 67 -1.87 -13.09 -3.31
N ASP A 68 -0.98 -12.50 -2.49
CA ASP A 68 0.28 -13.14 -2.08
C ASP A 68 0.11 -14.27 -1.04
N TYR A 69 -1.13 -14.72 -0.80
CA TYR A 69 -1.40 -15.98 -0.09
C TYR A 69 -1.01 -17.16 -1.01
N CYS A 70 0.29 -17.34 -1.23
CA CYS A 70 0.83 -18.55 -1.87
C CYS A 70 0.53 -19.74 -0.96
N ASN A 71 -0.50 -20.51 -1.34
CA ASN A 71 -0.82 -21.83 -0.84
C ASN A 71 0.27 -22.86 -1.17
#